data_AF-A0A9P5YFX4-F1
#
_entry.id   AF-A0A9P5YFX4-F1
#
_cell.length_a   1.000
_cell.length_b   1.000
_cell.length_c   1.000
_cell.angle_alpha   90.00
_cell.angle_beta   90.00
_cell.angle_gamma   90.00
#
_symmetry.space_group_name_H-M   'P 1'
#
loop_
_entity.id
_entity.type
_entity.pdbx_description
1 polymer ?
#
loop_
_entity_poly.entity_id
_entity_poly.type
_entity_poly.pdbx_seq_one_letter_code
_entity_poly.pdbx_strand_id
1 'polypeptide(L)'
;MSKSKGKGVSASSFFDLKAELSKQEQEFAKNKAAGKNYIVGGVKRPDKKPTVWARQNKGLQGRASRDVELEAVSRPTLESARAALERKAKIYEKLRKGKTGGLNDKQYDALLVDFELKPIDGSYESDSDDVDESIEIARPPNDEDDPLVEYEDEFGRIRTARQSEVPRNFASQFEEQRNPVNHFPVYEPSAERVAEIAAAHAEENNPLGVHYDASKEVRAKGAGFYQFSADEETRQAQMEELKSAREETGRVRQETGATDVRPGEVEGMRGPSDSTTTSASRAMDKRKREIEERRKLIDAKRRKLAGGLGETLVPTSVLEPPPLEPPRTVTTPALDPFAVLEATSSSKRTKTQPVAQAPPANEADTFLAQLEKEFTGTKKK
;
A
#
# COMPACT_ATOMS: atom_id res chain seq x y z
N MET A 1 2.08 -0.68 -103.05
CA MET A 1 2.76 0.14 -102.03
C MET A 1 1.72 0.97 -101.28
N SER A 2 1.56 0.76 -99.97
CA SER A 2 1.13 1.79 -99.00
C SER A 2 1.24 1.20 -97.59
N LYS A 3 2.30 1.59 -96.85
CA LYS A 3 2.56 1.19 -95.46
C LYS A 3 1.45 1.70 -94.54
N SER A 4 0.90 0.83 -93.70
CA SER A 4 -0.06 1.16 -92.65
C SER A 4 0.59 2.09 -91.61
N LYS A 5 0.17 3.36 -91.59
CA LYS A 5 0.55 4.36 -90.59
C LYS A 5 0.04 3.90 -89.22
N GLY A 6 0.94 3.80 -88.23
CA GLY A 6 0.61 3.45 -86.85
C GLY A 6 -0.42 4.41 -86.27
N LYS A 7 -1.46 3.86 -85.65
CA LYS A 7 -2.43 4.66 -84.87
C LYS A 7 -1.69 5.24 -83.66
N GLY A 8 -1.44 6.54 -83.68
CA GLY A 8 -0.86 7.26 -82.55
C GLY A 8 -1.76 7.16 -81.33
N VAL A 9 -1.17 6.95 -80.16
CA VAL A 9 -1.87 6.95 -78.88
C VAL A 9 -2.46 8.35 -78.67
N SER A 10 -3.78 8.50 -78.76
CA SER A 10 -4.43 9.80 -78.60
C SER A 10 -4.50 10.16 -77.12
N ALA A 11 -4.49 11.47 -76.81
CA ALA A 11 -4.63 11.97 -75.44
C ALA A 11 -5.91 11.43 -74.77
N SER A 12 -6.98 11.21 -75.54
CA SER A 12 -8.22 10.58 -75.06
C SER A 12 -8.02 9.15 -74.55
N SER A 13 -7.15 8.34 -75.16
CA SER A 13 -6.83 6.98 -74.68
C SER A 13 -6.07 6.99 -73.36
N PHE A 14 -5.26 8.03 -73.09
CA PHE A 14 -4.62 8.22 -71.79
C PHE A 14 -5.61 8.59 -70.69
N PHE A 15 -6.59 9.44 -71.00
CA PHE A 15 -7.66 9.77 -70.05
C PHE A 15 -8.55 8.57 -69.76
N ASP A 16 -8.83 7.74 -70.76
CA ASP A 16 -9.62 6.51 -70.59
C ASP A 16 -8.89 5.49 -69.71
N LEU A 17 -7.59 5.26 -69.96
CA LEU A 17 -6.75 4.41 -69.11
C LEU A 17 -6.66 4.95 -67.68
N LYS A 18 -6.52 6.27 -67.50
CA LYS A 18 -6.54 6.90 -66.17
C LYS A 18 -7.88 6.74 -65.48
N ALA A 19 -8.99 6.84 -66.20
CA ALA A 19 -10.32 6.59 -65.66
C ALA A 19 -10.46 5.13 -65.23
N GLU A 20 -9.99 4.18 -66.02
CA GLU A 20 -10.02 2.75 -65.72
C GLU A 20 -9.13 2.39 -64.52
N LEU A 21 -7.92 2.95 -64.42
CA LEU A 21 -7.05 2.79 -63.26
C LEU A 21 -7.67 3.36 -61.98
N SER A 22 -8.26 4.56 -62.05
CA SER A 22 -8.89 5.15 -60.86
C SER A 22 -10.12 4.36 -60.41
N LYS A 23 -10.88 3.78 -61.35
CA LYS A 23 -11.98 2.87 -61.05
C LYS A 23 -11.47 1.59 -60.37
N GLN A 24 -10.40 0.97 -60.88
CA GLN A 24 -9.81 -0.22 -60.26
C GLN A 24 -9.21 0.08 -58.87
N GLU A 25 -8.60 1.25 -58.68
CA GLU A 25 -8.07 1.69 -57.39
C GLU A 25 -9.20 1.85 -56.35
N GLN A 26 -10.31 2.48 -56.74
CA GLN A 26 -11.49 2.60 -55.87
C GLN A 26 -12.10 1.22 -55.54
N GLU A 27 -12.19 0.33 -56.51
CA GLU A 27 -12.65 -1.04 -56.29
C GLU A 27 -11.70 -1.82 -55.36
N PHE A 28 -10.39 -1.60 -55.48
CA PHE A 28 -9.39 -2.20 -54.59
C PHE A 28 -9.52 -1.66 -53.16
N ALA A 29 -9.68 -0.36 -52.99
CA ALA A 29 -9.88 0.28 -51.69
C ALA A 29 -11.16 -0.24 -51.00
N LYS A 30 -12.28 -0.33 -51.74
CA LYS A 30 -13.54 -0.89 -51.24
C LYS A 30 -13.38 -2.35 -50.82
N ASN A 31 -12.70 -3.17 -51.64
CA ASN A 31 -12.48 -4.57 -51.32
C ASN A 31 -11.53 -4.76 -50.12
N LYS A 32 -10.52 -3.90 -49.97
CA LYS A 32 -9.62 -3.89 -48.81
C LYS A 32 -10.35 -3.54 -47.51
N ALA A 33 -11.22 -2.53 -47.53
CA ALA A 33 -12.07 -2.18 -46.39
C ALA A 33 -13.06 -3.30 -46.01
N ALA A 34 -13.56 -4.04 -47.00
CA ALA A 34 -14.41 -5.23 -46.80
C ALA A 34 -13.63 -6.48 -46.34
N GLY A 35 -12.33 -6.37 -46.02
CA GLY A 35 -11.49 -7.49 -45.55
C GLY A 35 -11.17 -8.53 -46.63
N LYS A 36 -11.44 -8.24 -47.91
CA LYS A 36 -11.10 -9.13 -49.02
C LYS A 36 -9.64 -8.94 -49.40
N ASN A 37 -8.76 -9.76 -48.81
CA ASN A 37 -7.34 -9.77 -49.17
C ASN A 37 -7.14 -10.32 -50.59
N TYR A 38 -6.63 -9.51 -51.52
CA TYR A 38 -6.13 -9.98 -52.81
C TYR A 38 -4.68 -10.43 -52.65
N ILE A 39 -4.42 -11.72 -52.87
CA ILE A 39 -3.06 -12.27 -52.89
C ILE A 39 -2.54 -12.02 -54.31
N VAL A 40 -1.63 -11.07 -54.46
CA VAL A 40 -0.94 -10.82 -55.73
C VAL A 40 -0.13 -12.08 -56.07
N GLY A 41 -0.45 -12.72 -57.20
CA GLY A 41 0.28 -13.90 -57.70
C GLY A 41 -0.26 -15.28 -57.29
N GLY A 42 -1.39 -15.36 -56.57
CA GLY A 42 -1.99 -16.64 -56.17
C GLY A 42 -3.45 -16.76 -56.55
N VAL A 43 -3.78 -17.69 -57.47
CA VAL A 43 -5.18 -18.05 -57.75
C VAL A 43 -5.81 -18.61 -56.47
N LYS A 44 -6.79 -17.91 -55.89
CA LYS A 44 -7.61 -18.44 -54.79
C LYS A 44 -8.36 -19.65 -55.32
N ARG A 45 -7.92 -20.85 -54.96
CA ARG A 45 -8.70 -22.07 -55.18
C ARG A 45 -9.73 -22.14 -54.05
N PRO A 46 -11.04 -21.95 -54.33
CA PRO A 46 -12.07 -21.93 -53.30
C PRO A 46 -12.23 -23.28 -52.58
N ASP A 47 -11.69 -24.36 -53.17
CA ASP A 47 -11.92 -25.72 -52.71
C ASP A 47 -10.84 -26.26 -51.74
N LYS A 48 -9.85 -25.44 -51.37
CA LYS A 48 -8.85 -25.86 -50.38
C LYS A 48 -9.40 -25.66 -48.99
N LYS A 49 -9.88 -26.76 -48.40
CA LYS A 49 -10.18 -26.85 -46.96
C LYS A 49 -9.01 -26.24 -46.18
N PRO A 50 -9.29 -25.37 -45.18
CA PRO A 50 -8.23 -24.74 -44.40
C PRO A 50 -7.33 -25.82 -43.82
N THR A 51 -6.01 -25.56 -43.88
CA THR A 51 -4.99 -26.46 -43.32
C THR A 51 -5.31 -26.76 -41.84
N VAL A 52 -4.89 -27.93 -41.35
CA VAL A 52 -5.19 -28.37 -39.97
C VAL A 52 -4.80 -27.31 -38.93
N TRP A 53 -3.72 -26.55 -39.18
CA TRP A 53 -3.27 -25.44 -38.34
C TRP A 53 -4.12 -24.15 -38.43
N ALA A 54 -4.92 -23.99 -39.48
CA ALA A 54 -5.85 -22.87 -39.64
C ALA A 54 -7.26 -23.20 -39.11
N ARG A 55 -7.52 -24.45 -38.70
CA ARG A 55 -8.79 -24.84 -38.08
C ARG A 55 -8.80 -24.35 -36.64
N GLN A 56 -9.61 -23.34 -36.34
CA GLN A 56 -9.85 -22.91 -34.96
C GLN A 56 -10.54 -24.02 -34.16
N ASN A 57 -10.15 -24.22 -32.90
CA ASN A 57 -10.80 -25.19 -32.03
C ASN A 57 -12.28 -24.81 -31.82
N LYS A 58 -13.16 -25.83 -31.81
CA LYS A 58 -14.60 -25.64 -31.63
C LYS A 58 -14.88 -24.92 -30.31
N GLY A 59 -15.61 -23.81 -30.37
CA GLY A 59 -15.99 -23.03 -29.20
C GLY A 59 -14.94 -22.05 -28.66
N LEU A 60 -13.84 -21.80 -29.39
CA LEU A 60 -12.91 -20.70 -29.02
C LEU A 60 -13.58 -19.33 -29.13
N GLN A 61 -14.32 -19.07 -30.22
CA GLN A 61 -15.03 -17.79 -30.40
C GLN A 61 -16.08 -17.55 -29.31
N GLY A 62 -16.83 -18.59 -28.94
CA GLY A 62 -17.80 -18.50 -27.85
C GLY A 62 -17.17 -18.34 -26.46
N ARG A 63 -15.97 -18.89 -26.24
CA ARG A 63 -15.19 -18.62 -25.01
C ARG A 63 -14.66 -17.20 -25.02
N ALA A 64 -14.05 -16.76 -26.12
CA ALA A 64 -13.53 -15.40 -26.27
C ALA A 64 -14.63 -14.35 -26.12
N SER A 65 -15.82 -14.54 -26.70
CA SER A 65 -16.94 -13.61 -26.53
C SER A 65 -17.43 -13.56 -25.09
N ARG A 66 -17.53 -14.72 -24.43
CA ARG A 66 -17.91 -14.81 -23.02
C ARG A 66 -16.87 -14.16 -22.11
N ASP A 67 -15.57 -14.34 -22.39
CA ASP A 67 -14.50 -13.72 -21.62
C ASP A 67 -14.54 -12.19 -21.77
N VAL A 68 -14.83 -11.68 -22.97
CA VAL A 68 -15.05 -10.23 -23.21
C VAL A 68 -16.29 -9.72 -22.48
N GLU A 69 -17.40 -10.46 -22.46
CA GLU A 69 -18.60 -10.10 -21.71
C GLU A 69 -18.34 -10.09 -20.19
N LEU A 70 -17.58 -11.06 -19.67
CA LEU A 70 -17.20 -11.10 -18.25
C LEU A 70 -16.23 -9.97 -17.88
N GLU A 71 -15.31 -9.60 -18.77
CA GLU A 71 -14.47 -8.41 -18.59
C GLU A 71 -15.29 -7.12 -18.61
N ALA A 72 -16.32 -7.04 -19.46
CA ALA A 72 -17.21 -5.90 -19.53
C ALA A 72 -18.13 -5.77 -18.29
N VAL A 73 -18.55 -6.89 -17.70
CA VAL A 73 -19.34 -6.93 -16.45
C VAL A 73 -18.47 -6.69 -15.22
N SER A 74 -17.21 -7.16 -15.22
CA SER A 74 -16.30 -7.02 -14.07
C SER A 74 -15.66 -5.64 -13.96
N ARG A 75 -15.49 -4.92 -15.07
CA ARG A 75 -15.14 -3.49 -15.01
C ARG A 75 -16.38 -2.71 -14.62
N PRO A 76 -16.35 -1.87 -13.56
CA PRO A 76 -17.45 -0.95 -13.29
C PRO A 76 -17.68 -0.14 -14.57
N THR A 77 -18.81 -0.38 -15.22
CA THR A 77 -19.09 0.20 -16.54
C THR A 77 -19.04 1.72 -16.40
N LEU A 78 -18.56 2.43 -17.42
CA LEU A 78 -18.51 3.90 -17.40
C LEU A 78 -19.88 4.51 -17.04
N GLU A 79 -20.96 3.80 -17.41
CA GLU A 79 -22.34 4.13 -17.06
C GLU A 79 -22.61 4.03 -15.55
N SER A 80 -22.16 2.96 -14.89
CA SER A 80 -22.29 2.82 -13.43
C SER A 80 -21.56 3.96 -12.69
N ALA A 81 -20.34 4.30 -13.13
CA ALA A 81 -19.55 5.38 -12.56
C ALA A 81 -20.24 6.74 -12.79
N ARG A 82 -20.74 6.98 -14.00
CA ARG A 82 -21.51 8.19 -14.34
C ARG A 82 -22.76 8.33 -13.49
N ALA A 83 -23.55 7.26 -13.35
CA ALA A 83 -24.74 7.27 -12.50
C ALA A 83 -24.40 7.55 -11.03
N ALA A 84 -23.28 7.04 -10.52
CA ALA A 84 -22.80 7.34 -9.17
C ALA A 84 -22.38 8.82 -9.04
N LEU A 85 -21.67 9.38 -10.02
CA LEU A 85 -21.28 10.78 -10.04
C LEU A 85 -22.49 11.71 -10.11
N GLU A 86 -23.48 11.40 -10.95
CA GLU A 86 -24.72 12.17 -11.05
C GLU A 86 -25.51 12.15 -9.74
N ARG A 87 -25.56 11.01 -9.03
CA ARG A 87 -26.18 10.93 -7.69
C ARG A 87 -25.43 11.81 -6.68
N LYS A 88 -24.09 11.73 -6.65
CA LYS A 88 -23.25 12.55 -5.76
C LYS A 88 -23.42 14.05 -6.05
N ALA A 89 -23.43 14.45 -7.32
CA ALA A 89 -23.65 15.83 -7.74
C ALA A 89 -25.00 16.36 -7.26
N LYS A 90 -26.08 15.58 -7.41
CA LYS A 90 -27.41 15.94 -6.91
C LYS A 90 -27.44 16.11 -5.38
N ILE A 91 -26.72 15.28 -4.63
CA ILE A 91 -26.63 15.40 -3.17
C ILE A 91 -25.86 16.68 -2.81
N TYR A 92 -24.70 16.89 -3.45
CA TYR A 92 -23.86 18.08 -3.22
C TYR A 92 -24.61 19.39 -3.52
N GLU A 93 -25.36 19.47 -4.63
CA GLU A 93 -26.18 20.64 -4.92
C GLU A 93 -27.25 20.91 -3.87
N LYS A 94 -27.82 19.86 -3.27
CA LYS A 94 -28.78 20.02 -2.17
C LYS A 94 -28.09 20.56 -0.92
N LEU A 95 -26.95 19.98 -0.55
CA LEU A 95 -26.12 20.43 0.58
C LEU A 95 -25.69 21.89 0.42
N ARG A 96 -25.17 22.27 -0.76
CA ARG A 96 -24.81 23.66 -1.11
C ARG A 96 -25.99 24.63 -1.02
N LYS A 97 -27.23 24.17 -1.27
CA LYS A 97 -28.45 24.96 -1.15
C LYS A 97 -28.98 25.02 0.29
N GLY A 98 -28.26 24.48 1.27
CA GLY A 98 -28.66 24.41 2.68
C GLY A 98 -29.72 23.34 2.96
N LYS A 99 -29.89 22.35 2.09
CA LYS A 99 -30.77 21.20 2.33
C LYS A 99 -29.91 20.03 2.76
N THR A 100 -30.36 19.24 3.74
CA THR A 100 -29.64 18.06 4.28
C THR A 100 -29.29 16.98 3.25
N GLY A 101 -29.76 17.08 2.00
CA GLY A 101 -29.39 16.14 0.93
C GLY A 101 -29.96 14.73 1.09
N GLY A 102 -30.76 14.48 2.13
CA GLY A 102 -31.23 13.15 2.52
C GLY A 102 -30.36 12.47 3.58
N LEU A 103 -29.41 13.18 4.18
CA LEU A 103 -28.63 12.71 5.33
C LEU A 103 -29.37 13.04 6.64
N ASN A 104 -29.14 12.21 7.66
CA ASN A 104 -29.54 12.51 9.04
C ASN A 104 -28.67 13.63 9.63
N ASP A 105 -29.12 14.33 10.65
CA ASP A 105 -28.40 15.46 11.26
C ASP A 105 -27.01 15.02 11.74
N LYS A 106 -26.91 13.87 12.43
CA LYS A 106 -25.61 13.29 12.82
C LYS A 106 -24.69 12.97 11.64
N GLN A 107 -25.26 12.58 10.49
CA GLN A 107 -24.49 12.29 9.28
C GLN A 107 -24.04 13.56 8.59
N TYR A 108 -24.86 14.61 8.69
CA TYR A 108 -24.57 15.94 8.18
C TYR A 108 -23.47 16.60 9.00
N ASP A 109 -23.54 16.56 10.32
CA ASP A 109 -22.53 17.11 11.24
C ASP A 109 -21.18 16.38 11.12
N ALA A 110 -21.19 15.11 10.73
CA ALA A 110 -19.99 14.33 10.47
C ALA A 110 -19.35 14.61 9.10
N LEU A 111 -19.97 15.43 8.25
CA LEU A 111 -19.37 15.85 7.00
C LEU A 111 -18.17 16.76 7.32
N LEU A 112 -17.06 16.52 6.63
CA LEU A 112 -15.85 17.34 6.77
C LEU A 112 -15.97 18.74 6.13
N VAL A 113 -17.09 19.01 5.46
CA VAL A 113 -17.33 20.25 4.74
C VAL A 113 -18.52 20.95 5.37
N ASP A 114 -18.28 22.13 5.92
CA ASP A 114 -19.34 22.96 6.47
C ASP A 114 -20.09 23.68 5.34
N PHE A 115 -21.29 23.21 5.02
CA PHE A 115 -22.12 23.81 3.96
C PHE A 115 -22.88 25.06 4.43
N GLU A 116 -23.01 25.28 5.74
CA GLU A 116 -23.74 26.40 6.34
C GLU A 116 -22.92 27.68 6.46
N LEU A 117 -21.59 27.54 6.54
CA LEU A 117 -20.66 28.64 6.34
C LEU A 117 -20.82 29.09 4.89
N LYS A 118 -21.76 30.02 4.72
CA LYS A 118 -22.11 30.69 3.47
C LYS A 118 -20.81 30.91 2.70
N PRO A 119 -20.67 30.41 1.46
CA PRO A 119 -19.48 30.70 0.67
C PRO A 119 -19.38 32.22 0.67
N ILE A 120 -18.34 32.75 1.29
CA ILE A 120 -17.99 34.15 1.17
C ILE A 120 -17.91 34.36 -0.34
N ASP A 121 -18.88 35.11 -0.83
CA ASP A 121 -19.13 35.32 -2.24
C ASP A 121 -17.82 35.80 -2.88
N GLY A 122 -17.19 34.95 -3.70
CA GLY A 122 -16.06 35.33 -4.56
C GLY A 122 -14.71 35.66 -3.90
N SER A 123 -14.56 35.71 -2.58
CA SER A 123 -13.27 36.00 -1.93
C SER A 123 -12.50 34.70 -1.60
N TYR A 124 -12.11 33.96 -2.64
CA TYR A 124 -10.71 33.50 -2.65
C TYR A 124 -9.86 34.72 -3.03
N GLU A 125 -9.97 35.82 -2.27
CA GLU A 125 -8.94 36.84 -2.28
C GLU A 125 -7.69 36.08 -1.83
N SER A 126 -6.71 36.14 -2.72
CA SER A 126 -5.34 35.71 -2.49
C SER A 126 -4.98 35.93 -1.03
N ASP A 127 -4.68 34.86 -0.30
CA ASP A 127 -4.03 34.87 1.02
C ASP A 127 -2.57 35.37 0.88
N SER A 128 -2.41 36.44 0.10
CA SER A 128 -1.19 37.18 -0.16
C SER A 128 -1.38 38.64 0.23
N ASP A 129 -2.24 38.90 1.22
CA ASP A 129 -2.00 40.07 2.05
C ASP A 129 -0.98 39.60 3.09
N ASP A 130 0.29 39.79 2.71
CA ASP A 130 1.43 39.91 3.61
C ASP A 130 1.14 41.08 4.55
N VAL A 131 0.16 40.89 5.43
CA VAL A 131 -0.04 41.73 6.60
C VAL A 131 1.17 41.43 7.45
N ASP A 132 2.20 42.23 7.21
CA ASP A 132 3.46 42.20 7.91
C ASP A 132 3.18 42.34 9.41
N GLU A 133 3.11 41.20 10.12
CA GLU A 133 2.92 41.14 11.57
C GLU A 133 4.06 41.88 12.31
N SER A 134 5.12 42.33 11.61
CA SER A 134 6.14 43.22 12.16
C SER A 134 5.74 44.70 12.20
N ILE A 135 4.59 45.10 11.62
CA ILE A 135 4.01 46.45 11.77
C ILE A 135 3.33 46.63 13.14
N GLU A 136 2.96 45.54 13.81
CA GLU A 136 2.55 45.59 15.21
C GLU A 136 3.76 45.86 16.11
N ILE A 137 4.15 47.12 16.18
CA ILE A 137 5.15 47.61 17.14
C ILE A 137 4.62 47.23 18.53
N ALA A 138 5.28 46.27 19.16
CA ALA A 138 5.01 45.89 20.54
C ALA A 138 4.92 47.17 21.38
N ARG A 139 3.76 47.42 21.98
CA ARG A 139 3.60 48.56 22.88
C ARG A 139 4.66 48.42 23.98
N PRO A 140 5.45 49.46 24.25
CA PRO A 140 6.39 49.41 25.36
C PRO A 140 5.59 49.05 26.62
N PRO A 141 6.03 48.05 27.40
CA PRO A 141 5.37 47.71 28.66
C PRO A 141 5.28 48.99 29.50
N ASN A 142 4.12 49.25 30.11
CA ASN A 142 3.94 50.42 30.94
C ASN A 142 4.96 50.39 32.09
N ASP A 143 5.84 51.39 32.18
CA ASP A 143 6.87 51.54 33.21
C ASP A 143 6.30 51.71 34.64
N GLU A 144 4.97 51.74 34.79
CA GLU A 144 4.27 51.88 36.06
C GLU A 144 4.21 50.55 36.85
N ASP A 145 4.33 49.41 36.17
CA ASP A 145 4.19 48.08 36.79
C ASP A 145 5.55 47.41 37.16
N ASP A 146 6.68 48.08 36.92
CA ASP A 146 8.02 47.50 37.14
C ASP A 146 8.70 48.05 38.42
N PRO A 147 8.73 47.31 39.54
CA PRO A 147 9.28 47.80 40.80
C PRO A 147 10.81 47.99 40.76
N LEU A 148 11.32 49.00 41.48
CA LEU A 148 12.77 49.09 41.75
C LEU A 148 13.18 48.00 42.74
N VAL A 149 14.11 47.15 42.33
CA VAL A 149 14.67 46.04 43.14
C VAL A 149 16.15 46.30 43.39
N GLU A 150 16.58 46.05 44.62
CA GLU A 150 17.99 46.02 45.01
C GLU A 150 18.59 44.67 44.62
N TYR A 151 19.65 44.67 43.81
CA TYR A 151 20.41 43.47 43.46
C TYR A 151 21.91 43.67 43.73
N GLU A 152 22.60 42.56 44.00
CA GLU A 152 24.05 42.53 44.15
C GLU A 152 24.70 42.37 42.77
N ASP A 153 25.47 43.37 42.36
CA ASP A 153 26.29 43.35 41.14
C ASP A 153 27.45 42.33 41.25
N GLU A 154 28.09 41.98 40.14
CA GLU A 154 29.24 41.05 40.06
C GLU A 154 30.39 41.40 41.01
N PHE A 155 30.50 42.67 41.38
CA PHE A 155 31.50 43.20 42.30
C PHE A 155 31.03 43.24 43.77
N GLY A 156 29.88 42.63 44.10
CA GLY A 156 29.32 42.58 45.46
C GLY A 156 28.80 43.93 45.96
N ARG A 157 28.48 44.86 45.05
CA ARG A 157 27.90 46.16 45.39
C ARG A 157 26.39 46.10 45.22
N ILE A 158 25.66 46.62 46.18
CA ILE A 158 24.19 46.73 46.08
C ILE A 158 23.86 47.88 45.14
N ARG A 159 23.13 47.59 44.05
CA ARG A 159 22.62 48.56 43.09
C ARG A 159 21.10 48.47 43.02
N THR A 160 20.44 49.60 42.81
CA THR A 160 18.99 49.66 42.55
C THR A 160 18.75 49.76 41.04
N ALA A 161 17.91 48.88 40.50
CA ALA A 161 17.43 48.95 39.11
C ALA A 161 15.98 48.45 39.03
N ARG A 162 15.31 48.71 37.91
CA ARG A 162 13.98 48.14 37.61
C ARG A 162 14.08 46.61 37.50
N GLN A 163 13.07 45.86 37.93
CA GLN A 163 13.09 44.40 37.93
C GLN A 163 13.33 43.81 36.53
N SER A 164 12.83 44.45 35.46
CA SER A 164 13.09 44.02 34.08
C SER A 164 14.54 44.26 33.61
N GLU A 165 15.21 45.25 34.19
CA GLU A 165 16.60 45.63 33.88
C GLU A 165 17.62 44.84 34.71
N VAL A 166 17.21 44.24 35.83
CA VAL A 166 18.08 43.37 36.63
C VAL A 166 18.47 42.16 35.77
N PRO A 167 19.77 41.91 35.55
CA PRO A 167 20.19 40.74 34.78
C PRO A 167 19.60 39.47 35.40
N ARG A 168 19.12 38.55 34.55
CA ARG A 168 18.45 37.30 34.96
C ARG A 168 19.20 36.51 36.02
N ASN A 169 20.53 36.61 36.03
CA ASN A 169 21.46 35.94 36.94
C ASN A 169 21.40 36.50 38.38
N PHE A 170 21.00 37.77 38.53
CA PHE A 170 20.94 38.52 39.79
C PHE A 170 19.51 38.81 40.24
N ALA A 171 18.54 38.79 39.33
CA ALA A 171 17.12 38.81 39.68
C ALA A 171 16.89 37.61 40.61
N SER A 172 16.39 37.87 41.82
CA SER A 172 16.32 36.94 42.96
C SER A 172 16.26 35.50 42.50
N GLN A 173 17.13 34.67 43.10
CA GLN A 173 17.10 33.21 43.08
C GLN A 173 15.65 32.72 43.21
N PHE A 174 14.91 32.68 42.11
CA PHE A 174 13.68 31.94 42.01
C PHE A 174 14.17 30.53 42.14
N GLU A 175 14.06 30.00 43.36
CA GLU A 175 14.14 28.59 43.73
C GLU A 175 14.10 27.78 42.46
N GLU A 176 15.30 27.50 41.94
CA GLU A 176 15.48 26.75 40.73
C GLU A 176 15.09 25.35 41.18
N GLN A 177 13.79 25.07 41.15
CA GLN A 177 13.22 23.73 41.20
C GLN A 177 13.74 23.10 39.92
N ARG A 178 15.01 22.71 39.99
CA ARG A 178 15.72 21.97 38.97
C ARG A 178 14.86 20.76 38.76
N ASN A 179 14.07 20.77 37.68
CA ASN A 179 13.36 19.59 37.24
C ASN A 179 14.40 18.47 37.28
N PRO A 180 14.16 17.42 38.08
CA PRO A 180 15.20 16.44 38.33
C PRO A 180 15.65 15.90 36.99
N VAL A 181 16.96 15.78 36.80
CA VAL A 181 17.54 15.28 35.55
C VAL A 181 16.79 14.00 35.18
N ASN A 182 16.14 14.01 34.01
CA ASN A 182 15.24 12.97 33.47
C ASN A 182 13.73 13.07 33.79
N HIS A 183 13.21 14.16 34.37
CA HIS A 183 11.75 14.36 34.47
C HIS A 183 11.21 15.01 33.19
N PHE A 184 10.82 14.17 32.23
CA PHE A 184 9.95 14.59 31.14
C PHE A 184 8.50 14.48 31.61
N PRO A 185 7.72 15.57 31.65
CA PRO A 185 6.29 15.49 31.93
C PRO A 185 5.60 14.75 30.79
N VAL A 186 5.28 13.47 31.01
CA VAL A 186 4.45 12.68 30.11
C VAL A 186 3.00 12.97 30.47
N TYR A 187 2.22 13.47 29.53
CA TYR A 187 0.79 13.65 29.72
C TYR A 187 0.12 12.28 29.82
N GLU A 188 -0.40 11.96 31.01
CA GLU A 188 -1.28 10.80 31.23
C GLU A 188 -2.72 11.32 31.23
N PRO A 189 -3.53 11.02 30.18
CA PRO A 189 -4.93 11.40 30.18
C PRO A 189 -5.65 10.79 31.38
N SER A 190 -6.55 11.55 32.01
CA SER A 190 -7.40 11.02 33.08
C SER A 190 -8.23 9.84 32.58
N ALA A 191 -8.54 8.88 33.46
CA ALA A 191 -9.34 7.71 33.11
C ALA A 191 -10.72 8.11 32.52
N GLU A 192 -11.30 9.19 33.04
CA GLU A 192 -12.54 9.79 32.52
C GLU A 192 -12.36 10.24 31.07
N ARG A 193 -11.27 10.94 30.75
CA ARG A 193 -10.99 11.40 29.39
C ARG A 193 -10.79 10.24 28.42
N VAL A 194 -10.11 9.18 28.85
CA VAL A 194 -9.95 7.96 28.02
C VAL A 194 -11.30 7.29 27.76
N ALA A 195 -12.16 7.20 28.77
CA ALA A 195 -13.50 6.63 28.64
C ALA A 195 -14.39 7.46 27.70
N GLU A 196 -14.33 8.80 27.78
CA GLU A 196 -15.02 9.70 26.86
C GLU A 196 -14.57 9.50 25.41
N ILE A 197 -13.26 9.43 25.17
CA ILE A 197 -12.70 9.19 23.83
C ILE A 197 -13.18 7.82 23.32
N ALA A 198 -13.10 6.79 24.16
CA ALA A 198 -13.57 5.45 23.80
C ALA A 198 -15.07 5.42 23.47
N ALA A 199 -15.89 6.15 24.23
CA ALA A 199 -17.33 6.28 23.96
C ALA A 199 -17.59 7.06 22.67
N ALA A 200 -16.92 8.18 22.45
CA ALA A 200 -17.08 8.99 21.23
C ALA A 200 -16.69 8.21 19.96
N HIS A 201 -15.65 7.39 20.04
CA HIS A 201 -15.19 6.54 18.94
C HIS A 201 -15.78 5.12 18.95
N ALA A 202 -16.78 4.85 19.81
CA ALA A 202 -17.49 3.59 19.79
C ALA A 202 -18.23 3.40 18.45
N GLU A 203 -18.32 2.17 17.98
CA GLU A 203 -18.93 1.86 16.68
C GLU A 203 -20.41 2.26 16.60
N GLU A 204 -21.11 2.22 17.74
CA GLU A 204 -22.48 2.70 17.90
C GLU A 204 -22.63 4.20 17.57
N ASN A 205 -21.54 4.96 17.72
CA ASN A 205 -21.50 6.39 17.45
C ASN A 205 -20.94 6.73 16.06
N ASN A 206 -20.66 5.75 15.19
CA ASN A 206 -20.26 6.02 13.80
C ASN A 206 -21.49 6.46 12.97
N PRO A 207 -21.67 7.76 12.68
CA PRO A 207 -22.90 8.26 12.08
C PRO A 207 -23.07 7.80 10.62
N LEU A 208 -21.96 7.52 9.93
CA LEU A 208 -21.96 7.13 8.52
C LEU A 208 -22.08 5.62 8.33
N GLY A 209 -21.80 4.81 9.36
CA GLY A 209 -21.81 3.34 9.27
C GLY A 209 -20.87 2.78 8.18
N VAL A 210 -19.88 3.58 7.74
CA VAL A 210 -18.94 3.18 6.71
C VAL A 210 -17.73 2.55 7.38
N HIS A 211 -17.47 1.29 7.03
CA HIS A 211 -16.32 0.53 7.50
C HIS A 211 -15.22 0.45 6.45
N TYR A 212 -14.01 0.15 6.91
CA TYR A 212 -12.87 -0.07 6.01
C TYR A 212 -13.11 -1.28 5.09
N ASP A 213 -12.96 -1.04 3.79
CA ASP A 213 -13.13 -2.04 2.74
C ASP A 213 -11.83 -2.18 1.97
N ALA A 214 -11.15 -3.31 2.16
CA ALA A 214 -9.84 -3.51 1.58
C ALA A 214 -9.88 -3.81 0.07
N SER A 215 -11.05 -4.00 -0.55
CA SER A 215 -11.14 -4.06 -2.02
C SER A 215 -10.84 -2.70 -2.67
N LYS A 216 -11.00 -1.61 -1.92
CA LYS A 216 -10.74 -0.23 -2.37
C LYS A 216 -9.33 0.27 -2.04
N GLU A 217 -8.59 -0.49 -1.25
CA GLU A 217 -7.21 -0.15 -0.87
C GLU A 217 -6.22 -0.59 -1.95
N VAL A 218 -5.32 0.32 -2.34
CA VAL A 218 -4.28 0.06 -3.35
C VAL A 218 -2.97 -0.39 -2.70
N ARG A 219 -2.77 -0.10 -1.40
CA ARG A 219 -1.57 -0.52 -0.67
C ARG A 219 -1.50 -2.03 -0.46
N ALA A 220 -0.27 -2.53 -0.41
CA ALA A 220 0.01 -3.91 -0.04
C ALA A 220 -0.38 -4.17 1.42
N LYS A 221 -1.04 -5.29 1.66
CA LYS A 221 -1.53 -5.70 2.98
C LYS A 221 -0.51 -6.65 3.61
N GLY A 222 -0.25 -6.49 4.91
CA GLY A 222 0.73 -7.31 5.64
C GLY A 222 0.26 -8.74 5.88
N ALA A 223 1.20 -9.61 6.27
CA ALA A 223 0.92 -10.96 6.75
C ALA A 223 0.22 -10.87 8.12
N GLY A 224 -1.11 -11.03 8.14
CA GLY A 224 -1.95 -10.77 9.32
C GLY A 224 -3.10 -9.81 9.04
N PHE A 225 -3.19 -9.29 7.81
CA PHE A 225 -4.38 -8.56 7.39
C PHE A 225 -5.62 -9.47 7.35
N TYR A 226 -6.70 -9.01 7.98
CA TYR A 226 -8.01 -9.66 7.99
C TYR A 226 -9.08 -8.64 7.54
N GLN A 227 -9.85 -8.99 6.50
CA GLN A 227 -10.97 -8.15 6.04
C GLN A 227 -12.24 -8.56 6.76
N PHE A 228 -12.84 -7.63 7.49
CA PHE A 228 -14.16 -7.84 8.06
C PHE A 228 -15.25 -7.82 6.99
N SER A 229 -16.33 -8.54 7.26
CA SER A 229 -17.56 -8.46 6.46
C SER A 229 -18.15 -7.05 6.47
N ALA A 230 -18.91 -6.72 5.42
CA ALA A 230 -19.69 -5.49 5.35
C ALA A 230 -20.99 -5.58 6.18
N ASP A 231 -21.48 -6.80 6.45
CA ASP A 231 -22.69 -7.01 7.23
C ASP A 231 -22.37 -6.90 8.73
N GLU A 232 -23.04 -5.99 9.43
CA GLU A 232 -22.72 -5.58 10.80
C GLU A 232 -22.73 -6.76 11.80
N GLU A 233 -23.72 -7.65 11.72
CA GLU A 233 -23.81 -8.82 12.60
C GLU A 233 -22.61 -9.76 12.43
N THR A 234 -22.24 -10.04 11.18
CA THR A 234 -21.11 -10.92 10.88
C THR A 234 -19.78 -10.27 11.23
N ARG A 235 -19.67 -8.95 11.06
CA ARG A 235 -18.50 -8.17 11.47
C ARG A 235 -18.32 -8.19 12.98
N GLN A 236 -19.40 -8.02 13.74
CA GLN A 236 -19.39 -8.12 15.20
C GLN A 236 -18.94 -9.51 15.67
N ALA A 237 -19.50 -10.58 15.10
CA ALA A 237 -19.07 -11.94 15.39
C ALA A 237 -17.58 -12.17 15.10
N GLN A 238 -17.07 -11.67 13.97
CA GLN A 238 -15.65 -11.74 13.61
C GLN A 238 -14.76 -10.95 14.59
N MET A 239 -15.21 -9.79 15.07
CA MET A 239 -14.48 -9.00 16.06
C MET A 239 -14.47 -9.69 17.43
N GLU A 240 -15.58 -10.31 17.84
CA GLU A 240 -15.67 -11.08 19.07
C GLU A 240 -14.75 -12.31 19.02
N GLU A 241 -14.71 -13.03 17.90
CA GLU A 241 -13.79 -14.15 17.69
C GLU A 241 -12.32 -13.72 17.78
N LEU A 242 -11.96 -12.58 17.18
CA LEU A 242 -10.59 -12.04 17.29
C LEU A 242 -10.25 -11.58 18.72
N LYS A 243 -11.23 -11.01 19.45
CA LYS A 243 -11.06 -10.66 20.86
C LYS A 243 -10.83 -11.92 21.70
N SER A 244 -11.62 -12.98 21.51
CA SER A 244 -11.45 -14.24 22.25
C SER A 244 -10.11 -14.90 21.95
N ALA A 245 -9.70 -14.95 20.67
CA ALA A 245 -8.37 -15.45 20.29
C ALA A 245 -7.23 -14.64 20.92
N ARG A 246 -7.39 -13.31 21.02
CA ARG A 246 -6.43 -12.44 21.72
C ARG A 246 -6.38 -12.73 23.22
N GLU A 247 -7.52 -12.94 23.87
CA GLU A 247 -7.56 -13.31 25.28
C GLU A 247 -6.94 -14.67 25.56
N GLU A 248 -7.22 -15.68 24.72
CA GLU A 248 -6.63 -17.02 24.82
C GLU A 248 -5.10 -16.97 24.65
N THR A 249 -4.62 -16.26 23.62
CA THR A 249 -3.17 -16.10 23.41
C THR A 249 -2.51 -15.33 24.54
N GLY A 250 -3.17 -14.30 25.09
CA GLY A 250 -2.72 -13.58 26.28
C GLY A 250 -2.63 -14.49 27.51
N ARG A 251 -3.63 -15.34 27.76
CA ARG A 251 -3.63 -16.32 28.85
C ARG A 251 -2.50 -17.33 28.68
N VAL A 252 -2.34 -17.91 27.49
CA VAL A 252 -1.26 -18.87 27.20
C VAL A 252 0.12 -18.22 27.37
N ARG A 253 0.30 -16.97 26.94
CA ARG A 253 1.55 -16.21 27.15
C ARG A 253 1.86 -15.99 28.63
N GLN A 254 0.85 -15.61 29.42
CA GLN A 254 0.99 -15.47 30.87
C GLN A 254 1.34 -16.80 31.55
N GLU A 255 0.66 -17.89 31.18
CA GLU A 255 0.92 -19.24 31.70
C GLU A 255 2.31 -19.76 31.33
N THR A 256 2.80 -19.44 30.13
CA THR A 256 4.12 -19.84 29.66
C THR A 256 5.25 -18.92 30.16
N GLY A 257 4.91 -17.83 30.87
CA GLY A 257 5.89 -16.87 31.39
C GLY A 257 6.47 -15.93 30.33
N ALA A 258 5.91 -15.90 29.12
CA ALA A 258 6.26 -14.95 28.07
C ALA A 258 5.48 -13.65 28.28
N THR A 259 5.92 -12.83 29.25
CA THR A 259 5.29 -11.52 29.51
C THR A 259 5.56 -10.57 28.34
N ASP A 260 4.51 -10.00 27.76
CA ASP A 260 4.64 -8.92 26.77
C ASP A 260 5.31 -7.72 27.44
N VAL A 261 6.56 -7.48 27.05
CA VAL A 261 7.40 -6.41 27.57
C VAL A 261 6.84 -5.09 27.08
N ARG A 262 6.59 -4.13 27.97
CA ARG A 262 6.16 -2.79 27.55
C ARG A 262 7.28 -2.16 26.71
N PRO A 263 6.96 -1.38 25.67
CA PRO A 263 7.99 -0.67 24.90
C PRO A 263 8.90 0.14 25.83
N GLY A 264 10.17 -0.27 25.95
CA GLY A 264 11.17 0.35 26.84
C GLY A 264 11.67 -0.50 28.02
N GLU A 265 11.00 -1.62 28.35
CA GLU A 265 11.54 -2.60 29.29
C GLU A 265 12.49 -3.59 28.57
N VAL A 266 13.55 -4.05 29.26
CA VAL A 266 14.54 -4.96 28.67
C VAL A 266 13.92 -6.35 28.49
N GLU A 267 13.89 -6.80 27.24
CA GLU A 267 13.40 -8.11 26.85
C GLU A 267 14.29 -9.22 27.43
N GLY A 268 13.70 -10.06 28.27
CA GLY A 268 14.36 -11.22 28.82
C GLY A 268 13.38 -12.09 29.56
N MET A 269 13.42 -13.41 29.31
CA MET A 269 12.92 -14.42 30.24
C MET A 269 13.46 -14.07 31.62
N ARG A 270 12.62 -13.54 32.53
CA ARG A 270 13.05 -13.39 33.93
C ARG A 270 13.47 -14.78 34.39
N GLY A 271 14.77 -14.91 34.67
CA GLY A 271 15.36 -16.13 35.20
C GLY A 271 14.67 -16.54 36.50
N PRO A 272 14.86 -17.79 36.95
CA PRO A 272 14.11 -18.41 38.06
C PRO A 272 14.48 -17.86 39.45
N SER A 273 14.53 -16.55 39.61
CA SER A 273 14.64 -15.87 40.90
C SER A 273 13.50 -14.85 41.01
N ASP A 274 12.65 -15.05 42.01
CA ASP A 274 11.53 -14.17 42.42
C ASP A 274 10.17 -14.35 41.76
N SER A 275 9.68 -15.58 41.67
CA SER A 275 8.24 -15.79 41.88
C SER A 275 7.94 -17.08 42.65
N THR A 276 7.91 -16.94 43.97
CA THR A 276 7.25 -17.89 44.87
C THR A 276 5.74 -17.72 44.73
N THR A 277 5.15 -18.09 43.59
CA THR A 277 3.69 -18.20 43.44
C THR A 277 3.34 -19.41 42.58
N THR A 278 3.03 -20.47 43.31
CA THR A 278 2.40 -21.72 42.89
C THR A 278 1.22 -21.52 41.94
N SER A 279 1.37 -21.92 40.69
CA SER A 279 0.27 -22.48 39.89
C SER A 279 0.82 -23.30 38.72
N ALA A 280 1.60 -24.34 39.04
CA ALA A 280 1.83 -25.42 38.08
C ALA A 280 0.46 -26.01 37.73
N SER A 281 0.04 -25.85 36.47
CA SER A 281 -1.25 -26.34 36.00
C SER A 281 -1.35 -27.86 36.26
N ARG A 282 -2.51 -28.33 36.74
CA ARG A 282 -2.74 -29.75 37.11
C ARG A 282 -2.29 -30.76 36.03
N ALA A 283 -2.28 -30.33 34.77
CA ALA A 283 -1.79 -31.09 33.62
C ALA A 283 -0.26 -31.27 33.62
N MET A 284 0.51 -30.25 34.01
CA MET A 284 1.97 -30.31 34.13
C MET A 284 2.40 -31.20 35.30
N ASP A 285 1.68 -31.15 36.41
CA ASP A 285 1.91 -32.06 37.54
C ASP A 285 1.64 -33.52 37.18
N LYS A 286 0.58 -33.78 36.39
CA LYS A 286 0.29 -35.12 35.87
C LYS A 286 1.41 -35.62 34.96
N ARG A 287 1.86 -34.79 34.01
CA ARG A 287 2.96 -35.13 33.09
C ARG A 287 4.28 -35.37 33.84
N LYS A 288 4.56 -34.59 34.89
CA LYS A 288 5.74 -34.77 35.74
C LYS A 288 5.70 -36.10 36.50
N ARG A 289 4.55 -36.47 37.07
CA ARG A 289 4.34 -37.76 37.73
C ARG A 289 4.54 -38.94 36.78
N GLU A 290 3.97 -38.88 35.58
CA GLU A 290 4.13 -39.94 34.57
C GLU A 290 5.59 -40.10 34.13
N ILE A 291 6.35 -39.01 33.99
CA ILE A 291 7.79 -39.05 33.65
C ILE A 291 8.61 -39.65 34.80
N GLU A 292 8.31 -39.28 36.04
CA GLU A 292 8.99 -39.82 37.22
C GLU A 292 8.69 -41.32 37.42
N GLU A 293 7.46 -41.75 37.21
CA GLU A 293 7.08 -43.17 37.22
C GLU A 293 7.81 -43.95 36.12
N ARG A 294 7.87 -43.41 34.90
CA ARG A 294 8.63 -44.02 33.80
C ARG A 294 10.12 -44.13 34.11
N ARG A 295 10.72 -43.11 34.73
CA ARG A 295 12.12 -43.13 35.18
C ARG A 295 12.36 -44.20 36.25
N LYS A 296 11.50 -44.26 37.28
CA LYS A 296 11.56 -45.31 38.31
C LYS A 296 11.44 -46.72 37.71
N LEU A 297 10.59 -46.89 36.69
CA LEU A 297 10.43 -48.17 35.99
C LEU A 297 11.69 -48.56 35.20
N ILE A 298 12.35 -47.59 34.56
CA ILE A 298 13.63 -47.80 33.87
C ILE A 298 14.74 -48.12 34.87
N ASP A 299 14.82 -47.42 36.00
CA ASP A 299 15.83 -47.67 37.02
C ASP A 299 15.61 -49.01 37.74
N ALA A 300 14.35 -49.41 37.97
CA ALA A 300 14.02 -50.74 38.46
C ALA A 300 14.40 -51.83 37.45
N LYS A 301 14.21 -51.60 36.14
CA LYS A 301 14.69 -52.51 35.10
C LYS A 301 16.22 -52.58 35.07
N ARG A 302 16.91 -51.45 35.18
CA ARG A 302 18.38 -51.38 35.25
C ARG A 302 18.93 -52.09 36.48
N ARG A 303 18.31 -51.93 37.65
CA ARG A 303 18.70 -52.66 38.88
C ARG A 303 18.43 -54.16 38.79
N LYS A 304 17.32 -54.58 38.18
CA LYS A 304 17.07 -56.01 37.93
C LYS A 304 18.06 -56.61 36.94
N LEU A 305 18.47 -55.85 35.93
CA LEU A 305 19.51 -56.27 34.98
C LEU A 305 20.90 -56.31 35.63
N ALA A 306 21.21 -55.34 36.49
CA ALA A 306 22.47 -55.27 37.24
C ALA A 306 22.56 -56.31 38.37
N GLY A 307 21.43 -56.80 38.89
CA GLY A 307 21.37 -57.89 39.87
C GLY A 307 21.64 -59.28 39.30
N GLY A 308 21.92 -59.40 38.00
CA GLY A 308 22.17 -60.67 37.31
C GLY A 308 23.65 -61.00 37.04
N LEU A 309 24.59 -60.15 37.42
CA LEU A 309 26.02 -60.37 37.15
C LEU A 309 26.86 -59.97 38.37
N GLY A 310 27.15 -60.95 39.23
CA GLY A 310 28.26 -60.91 40.16
C GLY A 310 29.47 -61.66 39.59
N GLU A 311 30.66 -61.22 40.02
CA GLU A 311 32.04 -61.72 39.70
C GLU A 311 32.61 -61.28 38.32
N THR A 312 33.81 -60.70 38.16
CA THR A 312 35.02 -60.57 39.01
C THR A 312 35.87 -59.32 38.65
N LEU A 313 36.73 -58.97 39.60
CA LEU A 313 37.81 -57.98 39.69
C LEU A 313 38.74 -57.77 38.46
N VAL A 314 39.23 -56.53 38.27
CA VAL A 314 40.62 -56.01 38.46
C VAL A 314 40.80 -54.69 37.66
N PRO A 315 41.38 -53.61 38.25
CA PRO A 315 41.57 -52.33 37.57
C PRO A 315 42.89 -52.32 36.76
N THR A 316 42.83 -51.93 35.49
CA THR A 316 44.04 -51.71 34.66
C THR A 316 44.27 -50.21 34.45
N SER A 317 45.52 -49.85 34.62
CA SER A 317 46.13 -48.53 34.65
C SER A 317 46.01 -47.73 33.35
N VAL A 318 45.74 -46.44 33.53
CA VAL A 318 46.24 -45.26 32.81
C VAL A 318 47.17 -45.55 31.61
N LEU A 319 46.70 -45.20 30.41
CA LEU A 319 47.53 -44.79 29.28
C LEU A 319 46.84 -43.64 28.53
N GLU A 320 47.52 -42.51 28.52
CA GLU A 320 47.17 -41.25 27.87
C GLU A 320 47.44 -41.34 26.34
N PRO A 321 46.52 -40.90 25.46
CA PRO A 321 46.76 -40.84 24.03
C PRO A 321 47.41 -39.50 23.60
N PRO A 322 48.34 -39.50 22.61
CA PRO A 322 48.91 -38.26 22.06
C PRO A 322 47.90 -37.50 21.17
N PRO A 323 48.08 -36.19 20.94
CA PRO A 323 47.05 -35.30 20.41
C PRO A 323 46.83 -35.48 18.91
N LEU A 324 45.55 -35.44 18.50
CA LEU A 324 45.10 -35.43 17.10
C LEU A 324 45.00 -33.99 16.58
N GLU A 325 45.54 -33.79 15.38
CA GLU A 325 45.49 -32.57 14.57
C GLU A 325 44.04 -32.15 14.19
N PRO A 326 43.78 -30.86 13.90
CA PRO A 326 42.44 -30.37 13.58
C PRO A 326 41.92 -30.85 12.21
N PRO A 327 40.60 -30.98 12.03
CA PRO A 327 40.02 -31.55 10.81
C PRO A 327 40.18 -30.62 9.61
N ARG A 328 40.69 -31.20 8.51
CA ARG A 328 40.73 -30.57 7.18
C ARG A 328 39.30 -30.35 6.67
N THR A 329 38.98 -29.11 6.33
CA THR A 329 37.78 -28.72 5.61
C THR A 329 37.83 -29.28 4.18
N VAL A 330 36.87 -30.14 3.84
CA VAL A 330 36.65 -30.58 2.46
C VAL A 330 35.74 -29.54 1.80
N THR A 331 36.33 -28.59 1.06
CA THR A 331 35.60 -27.71 0.16
C THR A 331 35.25 -28.46 -1.11
N THR A 332 34.00 -28.95 -1.20
CA THR A 332 33.38 -29.25 -2.49
C THR A 332 32.86 -27.95 -3.09
N PRO A 333 33.25 -27.54 -4.32
CA PRO A 333 32.57 -26.43 -4.98
C PRO A 333 31.19 -26.91 -5.40
N ALA A 334 30.16 -26.38 -4.73
CA ALA A 334 28.79 -26.48 -5.19
C ALA A 334 28.70 -25.78 -6.54
N LEU A 335 28.49 -26.54 -7.61
CA LEU A 335 27.99 -26.00 -8.87
C LEU A 335 26.56 -25.51 -8.60
N ASP A 336 26.40 -24.19 -8.55
CA ASP A 336 25.12 -23.52 -8.38
C ASP A 336 24.21 -23.82 -9.60
N PRO A 337 23.06 -24.50 -9.41
CA PRO A 337 22.17 -24.87 -10.51
C PRO A 337 21.54 -23.65 -11.22
N PHE A 338 21.63 -22.44 -10.64
CA PHE A 338 21.10 -21.22 -11.23
C PHE A 338 22.08 -20.48 -12.15
N ALA A 339 23.38 -20.80 -12.10
CA ALA A 339 24.40 -20.16 -12.95
C ALA A 339 24.21 -20.44 -14.45
N VAL A 340 23.62 -21.60 -14.80
CA VAL A 340 23.30 -21.97 -16.19
C VAL A 340 22.12 -21.15 -16.74
N LEU A 341 21.21 -20.69 -15.89
CA LEU A 341 20.06 -19.87 -16.28
C LEU A 341 20.44 -18.39 -16.47
N GLU A 342 21.39 -17.88 -15.67
CA GLU A 342 21.88 -16.49 -15.79
C GLU A 342 22.74 -16.27 -17.06
N ALA A 343 23.44 -17.32 -17.52
CA ALA A 343 24.15 -17.29 -18.80
C ALA A 343 23.22 -17.22 -20.03
N THR A 344 21.94 -17.58 -19.88
CA THR A 344 20.95 -17.53 -20.98
C THR A 344 20.13 -16.24 -21.02
N SER A 345 20.13 -15.45 -19.94
CA SER A 345 19.32 -14.21 -19.84
C SER A 345 20.09 -12.93 -20.19
N SER A 346 21.42 -12.99 -20.36
CA SER A 346 22.29 -11.82 -20.56
C SER A 346 22.63 -11.47 -22.03
N SER A 347 21.77 -11.85 -22.99
CA SER A 347 21.85 -11.35 -24.38
C SER A 347 20.74 -10.33 -24.69
N LYS A 348 20.85 -9.15 -24.09
CA LYS A 348 20.29 -7.91 -24.66
C LYS A 348 21.34 -6.81 -24.52
N ARG A 349 22.28 -6.78 -25.48
CA ARG A 349 23.13 -5.61 -25.69
C ARG A 349 22.28 -4.45 -26.19
N THR A 350 22.32 -3.39 -25.40
CA THR A 350 22.05 -2.01 -25.76
C THR A 350 22.87 -1.60 -26.99
N LYS A 351 22.22 -0.94 -27.96
CA LYS A 351 22.91 -0.15 -28.98
C LYS A 351 22.22 1.20 -29.09
N THR A 352 22.98 2.23 -28.78
CA THR A 352 22.65 3.66 -28.87
C THR A 352 22.80 4.16 -30.31
N GLN A 353 21.71 4.74 -30.84
CA GLN A 353 21.58 5.97 -31.68
C GLN A 353 22.29 6.04 -33.07
N PRO A 354 21.66 6.64 -34.12
CA PRO A 354 21.30 8.06 -34.12
C PRO A 354 19.93 8.47 -34.68
N VAL A 355 19.51 9.64 -34.21
CA VAL A 355 18.49 10.58 -34.68
C VAL A 355 18.25 10.57 -36.20
N ALA A 356 16.98 10.34 -36.58
CA ALA A 356 16.17 11.14 -37.52
C ALA A 356 15.11 10.24 -38.19
N GLN A 357 13.87 10.24 -37.68
CA GLN A 357 12.62 10.16 -38.45
C GLN A 357 11.42 10.21 -37.50
N ALA A 358 10.42 11.01 -37.86
CA ALA A 358 9.20 11.27 -37.12
C ALA A 358 8.43 9.97 -36.77
N PRO A 359 7.66 9.93 -35.67
CA PRO A 359 6.80 8.80 -35.36
C PRO A 359 5.77 8.59 -36.48
N PRO A 360 5.36 7.34 -36.78
CA PRO A 360 4.31 7.10 -37.77
C PRO A 360 3.04 7.81 -37.30
N ALA A 361 2.54 8.74 -38.12
CA ALA A 361 1.31 9.47 -37.84
C ALA A 361 0.20 8.46 -37.53
N ASN A 362 -0.37 8.55 -36.33
CA ASN A 362 -1.53 7.74 -35.97
C ASN A 362 -2.63 8.02 -36.99
N GLU A 363 -3.29 6.97 -37.49
CA GLU A 363 -4.37 7.11 -38.48
C GLU A 363 -5.47 8.07 -37.97
N ALA A 364 -5.65 8.14 -36.63
CA ALA A 364 -6.52 9.11 -35.96
C ALA A 364 -6.10 10.58 -36.17
N ASP A 365 -4.80 10.89 -36.15
CA ASP A 365 -4.30 12.26 -36.36
C ASP A 365 -4.46 12.68 -37.82
N THR A 366 -4.28 11.74 -38.76
CA THR A 366 -4.54 11.99 -40.18
C THR A 366 -6.02 12.22 -40.48
N PHE A 367 -6.91 11.51 -39.77
CA PHE A 367 -8.35 11.69 -39.86
C PHE A 367 -8.79 13.05 -39.32
N LEU A 368 -8.28 13.46 -38.15
CA LEU A 368 -8.56 14.77 -37.57
C LEU A 368 -8.08 15.92 -38.47
N ALA A 369 -6.89 15.79 -39.06
CA ALA A 369 -6.37 16.78 -40.01
C ALA A 369 -7.18 16.86 -41.32
N GLN A 370 -7.78 15.76 -41.77
CA GLN A 370 -8.72 15.77 -42.90
C GLN A 370 -10.03 16.46 -42.52
N LEU A 371 -10.57 16.18 -41.34
CA LEU A 371 -11.81 16.77 -40.84
C LEU A 371 -11.68 18.29 -40.66
N GLU A 372 -10.53 18.76 -40.18
CA GLU A 372 -10.22 20.19 -40.06
C GLU A 372 -10.19 20.88 -41.44
N LYS A 373 -9.61 20.24 -42.45
CA LYS A 373 -9.60 20.76 -43.84
C LYS A 373 -11.00 20.82 -44.44
N GLU A 374 -11.86 19.86 -44.16
CA GLU A 374 -13.26 19.89 -44.62
C GLU A 374 -14.07 21.01 -43.95
N PHE A 375 -13.88 21.26 -42.65
CA PHE A 375 -14.56 22.35 -41.95
C PHE A 375 -14.04 23.75 -42.32
N THR A 376 -12.75 23.87 -42.60
CA THR A 376 -12.15 25.16 -43.00
C THR A 376 -12.39 25.47 -44.49
N GLY A 377 -12.49 24.44 -45.34
CA GLY A 377 -12.82 24.57 -46.76
C GLY A 377 -14.29 24.92 -47.03
N THR A 378 -15.22 24.50 -46.15
CA THR A 378 -16.66 24.79 -46.28
C THR A 378 -17.03 26.22 -45.89
N LYS A 379 -16.13 27.00 -45.26
CA LYS A 379 -16.31 28.43 -44.95
C LYS A 379 -15.88 29.40 -46.06
N LYS A 380 -15.39 28.91 -47.20
CA LYS A 380 -15.11 29.72 -48.40
C LYS A 380 -16.03 29.30 -49.56
N LYS A 381 -17.32 29.60 -49.43
CA LYS A 381 -18.23 29.84 -50.56
C LYS A 381 -19.23 30.91 -50.19
#